data_AF-A0A496B280-F1
#
_entry.id   AF-A0A496B280-F1
#
_cell.length_a   1.000
_cell.length_b   1.000
_cell.length_c   1.000
_cell.angle_alpha   90.00
_cell.angle_beta   90.00
_cell.angle_gamma   90.00
#
_symmetry.space_group_name_H-M   'P 1'
#
loop_
_entity.id
_entity.type
_entity.pdbx_description
1 polymer ?
#
loop_
_entity_poly.entity_id
_entity_poly.type
_entity_poly.pdbx_seq_one_letter_code
_entity_poly.pdbx_strand_id
1 'polypeptide(L)'
;MLIFYRGVGIGSYWYLNNPEENGFTARAPGAEPTTARLMQHIARGTCNSPFISLTRSYGVARNYAISSSRTLPTPRKPAYVYEIEIHASLPFGLKLLDPVKKVARALPPPTSLGPPYQHDGIPEFLLGVANPRDMGQFLTQHVLQPPFSEGTPRPPNLTLELETLVRALRDAEILAQGIIPAICVKNCFGVY
;
A
#
# COMPACT_ATOMS: atom_id res chain seq x y z
N MET A 1 2.09 18.91 14.21
CA MET A 1 2.75 17.60 14.09
C MET A 1 1.79 16.62 13.44
N LEU A 2 2.30 15.70 12.64
CA LEU A 2 1.52 14.63 12.03
C LEU A 2 2.03 13.29 12.55
N ILE A 3 1.09 12.45 13.00
CA ILE A 3 1.38 11.09 13.43
C ILE A 3 1.06 10.12 12.30
N PHE A 4 2.02 9.24 12.05
CA PHE A 4 1.92 8.11 11.14
C PHE A 4 2.27 6.83 11.89
N TYR A 5 1.82 5.72 11.33
CA TYR A 5 2.06 4.39 11.86
C TYR A 5 2.68 3.51 10.80
N ARG A 6 3.53 2.58 11.25
CA ARG A 6 4.09 1.55 10.40
C ARG A 6 4.09 0.20 11.10
N GLY A 7 3.41 -0.75 10.48
CA GLY A 7 3.46 -2.16 10.87
C GLY A 7 4.74 -2.83 10.42
N VAL A 8 5.35 -3.61 11.30
CA VAL A 8 6.56 -4.37 11.07
C VAL A 8 6.34 -5.80 11.56
N GLY A 9 6.10 -6.70 10.60
CA GLY A 9 5.91 -8.12 10.88
C GLY A 9 7.21 -8.84 11.20
N ILE A 10 7.09 -9.95 11.93
CA ILE A 10 8.23 -10.78 12.34
C ILE A 10 8.98 -11.30 11.11
N GLY A 11 10.31 -11.10 11.13
CA GLY A 11 11.20 -11.53 10.03
C GLY A 11 11.12 -10.64 8.78
N SER A 12 10.43 -9.50 8.84
CA SER A 12 10.49 -8.48 7.80
C SER A 12 11.80 -7.66 7.90
N TYR A 13 12.11 -6.88 6.87
CA TYR A 13 13.33 -6.07 6.83
C TYR A 13 13.50 -5.18 8.07
N TRP A 14 12.48 -4.41 8.44
CA TRP A 14 12.53 -3.52 9.61
C TRP A 14 12.39 -4.26 10.95
N TYR A 15 12.02 -5.54 10.94
CA TYR A 15 12.09 -6.36 12.16
C TYR A 15 13.54 -6.71 12.49
N LEU A 16 14.37 -6.89 11.45
CA LEU A 16 15.79 -7.20 11.57
C LEU A 16 16.65 -5.94 11.68
N ASN A 17 16.12 -4.78 11.31
CA ASN A 17 16.81 -3.49 11.32
C ASN A 17 15.99 -2.51 12.18
N ASN A 18 16.32 -2.41 13.47
CA ASN A 18 15.53 -1.68 14.45
C ASN A 18 15.35 -0.20 14.07
N PRO A 19 14.12 0.25 13.77
CA PRO A 19 13.84 1.64 13.41
C PRO A 19 14.01 2.63 14.57
N GLU A 20 13.95 2.18 15.82
CA GLU A 20 14.22 3.06 16.99
C GLU A 20 15.68 3.51 17.04
N GLU A 21 16.59 2.71 16.48
CA GLU A 21 18.03 3.02 16.44
C GLU A 21 18.42 3.70 15.13
N ASN A 22 17.92 3.18 14.00
CA ASN A 22 18.42 3.55 12.68
C ASN A 22 17.42 4.38 11.85
N GLY A 23 16.20 4.55 12.35
CA GLY A 23 15.09 5.08 11.57
C GLY A 23 14.60 4.11 10.50
N PHE A 24 13.76 4.60 9.60
CA PHE A 24 13.29 3.82 8.45
C PHE A 24 14.02 4.24 7.19
N THR A 25 14.64 3.26 6.53
CA THR A 25 15.14 3.37 5.16
C THR A 25 14.35 2.42 4.26
N ALA A 26 14.10 2.84 3.02
CA ALA A 26 13.45 2.00 2.02
C ALA A 26 14.33 0.79 1.66
N ARG A 27 13.74 -0.27 1.08
CA ARG A 27 14.51 -1.47 0.70
C ARG A 27 15.47 -1.23 -0.46
N ALA A 28 15.15 -0.29 -1.34
CA ALA A 28 16.02 0.13 -2.45
C ALA A 28 16.06 1.66 -2.55
N PRO A 29 16.76 2.34 -1.63
CA PRO A 29 16.72 3.81 -1.53
C PRO A 29 17.32 4.52 -2.75
N GLY A 30 18.24 3.87 -3.47
CA GLY A 30 18.83 4.40 -4.72
C GLY A 30 18.02 4.11 -5.99
N ALA A 31 16.87 3.44 -5.88
CA ALA A 31 16.05 3.15 -7.05
C ALA A 31 15.26 4.39 -7.51
N GLU A 32 15.16 4.59 -8.83
CA GLU A 32 14.42 5.71 -9.41
C GLU A 32 12.94 5.76 -8.96
N PRO A 33 12.44 6.90 -8.43
CA PRO A 33 11.10 7.01 -7.84
C PRO A 33 10.01 7.32 -8.88
N THR A 34 9.74 6.41 -9.82
CA THR A 34 8.72 6.62 -10.86
C THR A 34 7.30 6.32 -10.36
N THR A 35 6.28 6.92 -11.01
CA THR A 35 4.86 6.64 -10.71
C THR A 35 4.54 5.16 -10.93
N ALA A 36 5.07 4.54 -11.98
CA ALA A 36 4.90 3.10 -12.23
C ALA A 36 5.46 2.25 -11.07
N ARG A 37 6.63 2.60 -10.53
CA ARG A 37 7.22 1.90 -9.39
C ARG A 37 6.43 2.11 -8.10
N LEU A 38 5.88 3.31 -7.89
CA LEU A 38 4.96 3.61 -6.81
C LEU A 38 3.71 2.72 -6.89
N MET A 39 3.10 2.62 -8.07
CA MET A 39 1.93 1.77 -8.28
C MET A 39 2.24 0.29 -8.02
N GLN A 40 3.36 -0.21 -8.53
CA GLN A 40 3.82 -1.57 -8.25
C GLN A 40 4.08 -1.82 -6.76
N HIS A 41 4.63 -0.84 -6.03
CA HIS A 41 4.85 -0.92 -4.58
C HIS A 41 3.56 -1.16 -3.82
N ILE A 42 2.51 -0.40 -4.15
CA ILE A 42 1.22 -0.48 -3.45
C ILE A 42 0.43 -1.70 -3.89
N ALA A 43 0.30 -1.92 -5.21
CA ALA A 43 -0.53 -2.97 -5.75
C ALA A 43 0.04 -4.37 -5.43
N ARG A 44 1.36 -4.54 -5.51
CA ARG A 44 2.00 -5.86 -5.39
C ARG A 44 2.63 -6.11 -4.03
N GLY A 45 3.04 -5.08 -3.28
CA GLY A 45 3.65 -5.23 -1.94
C GLY A 45 4.99 -6.00 -1.93
N THR A 46 5.53 -6.39 -3.09
CA THR A 46 6.69 -7.27 -3.23
C THR A 46 7.92 -6.58 -3.82
N CYS A 47 7.80 -5.36 -4.35
CA CYS A 47 8.91 -4.74 -5.04
C CYS A 47 9.93 -4.10 -4.08
N ASN A 48 11.22 -4.29 -4.40
CA ASN A 48 12.27 -3.45 -3.83
C ASN A 48 12.09 -2.04 -4.40
N SER A 49 11.61 -1.13 -3.58
CA SER A 49 11.26 0.22 -3.98
C SER A 49 12.00 1.27 -3.14
N PRO A 50 12.03 2.54 -3.61
CA PRO A 50 12.56 3.66 -2.83
C PRO A 50 11.54 4.23 -1.84
N PHE A 51 10.43 3.52 -1.59
CA PHE A 51 9.31 4.00 -0.78
C PHE A 51 9.16 3.22 0.52
N ILE A 52 8.76 3.93 1.57
CA ILE A 52 8.38 3.39 2.87
C ILE A 52 6.88 3.64 3.04
N SER A 53 6.12 2.55 3.16
CA SER A 53 4.69 2.60 3.49
C SER A 53 4.46 3.13 4.90
N LEU A 54 3.59 4.12 5.01
CA LEU A 54 3.08 4.70 6.24
C LEU A 54 1.56 4.74 6.15
N THR A 55 0.90 4.75 7.30
CA THR A 55 -0.56 4.96 7.35
C THR A 55 -0.90 5.90 8.48
N ARG A 56 -2.03 6.61 8.40
CA ARG A 56 -2.55 7.38 9.53
C ARG A 56 -3.43 6.54 10.46
N SER A 57 -3.66 5.26 10.14
CA SER A 57 -4.49 4.34 10.91
C SER A 57 -3.64 3.32 11.66
N TYR A 58 -3.65 3.40 12.99
CA TYR A 58 -3.03 2.38 13.85
C TYR A 58 -3.59 0.98 13.57
N GLY A 59 -4.91 0.86 13.35
CA GLY A 59 -5.55 -0.43 13.07
C GLY A 59 -5.04 -1.09 11.79
N VAL A 60 -4.84 -0.29 10.73
CA VAL A 60 -4.23 -0.78 9.48
C VAL A 60 -2.78 -1.21 9.72
N ALA A 61 -1.98 -0.39 10.40
CA ALA A 61 -0.59 -0.73 10.71
C ALA A 61 -0.49 -2.03 11.53
N ARG A 62 -1.36 -2.22 12.53
CA ARG A 62 -1.45 -3.47 13.32
C ARG A 62 -1.81 -4.65 12.44
N ASN A 63 -2.82 -4.53 11.59
CA ASN A 63 -3.21 -5.61 10.68
C ASN A 63 -2.06 -6.00 9.75
N TYR A 64 -1.33 -5.01 9.21
CA TYR A 64 -0.13 -5.26 8.43
C TYR A 64 0.96 -5.98 9.22
N ALA A 65 1.26 -5.53 10.45
CA ALA A 65 2.27 -6.16 11.29
C ALA A 65 1.95 -7.66 11.52
N ILE A 66 0.69 -7.99 11.77
CA ILE A 66 0.25 -9.37 11.99
C ILE A 66 0.27 -10.17 10.68
N SER A 67 -0.41 -9.69 9.63
CA SER A 67 -0.57 -10.42 8.36
C SER A 67 0.73 -10.59 7.56
N SER A 68 1.70 -9.68 7.71
CA SER A 68 3.00 -9.77 7.04
C SER A 68 4.07 -10.53 7.84
N SER A 69 3.74 -11.00 9.04
CA SER A 69 4.67 -11.77 9.87
C SER A 69 4.89 -13.17 9.28
N ARG A 70 6.15 -13.61 9.23
CA ARG A 70 6.50 -14.97 8.77
C ARG A 70 6.04 -16.07 9.73
N THR A 71 5.79 -15.72 10.99
CA THR A 71 5.26 -16.59 12.04
C THR A 71 4.21 -15.83 12.82
N LEU A 72 3.23 -16.53 13.39
CA LEU A 72 2.21 -15.90 14.23
C LEU A 72 2.87 -15.16 15.41
N PRO A 73 2.62 -13.85 15.59
CA PRO A 73 3.15 -13.11 16.73
C PRO A 73 2.61 -13.61 18.06
N THR A 74 3.43 -13.50 19.10
CA THR A 74 3.07 -13.87 20.48
C THR A 74 3.60 -12.83 21.45
N PRO A 75 3.16 -12.79 22.71
CA PRO A 75 3.73 -11.87 23.70
C PRO A 75 5.26 -11.99 23.88
N ARG A 76 5.83 -13.18 23.66
CA ARG A 76 7.29 -13.42 23.75
C ARG A 76 8.05 -13.10 22.46
N LYS A 77 7.34 -13.04 21.34
CA LYS A 77 7.87 -12.72 20.02
C LYS A 77 6.84 -11.87 19.28
N PRO A 78 6.67 -10.60 19.67
CA PRO A 78 5.64 -9.75 19.09
C PRO A 78 6.07 -9.29 17.70
N ALA A 79 5.09 -8.90 16.88
CA ALA A 79 5.32 -7.97 15.77
C ALA A 79 5.22 -6.54 16.33
N TYR A 80 5.59 -5.54 15.54
CA TYR A 80 5.63 -4.16 16.05
C TYR A 80 4.79 -3.20 15.22
N VAL A 81 4.18 -2.23 15.90
CA VAL A 81 3.68 -1.01 15.27
C VAL A 81 4.49 0.15 15.81
N TYR A 82 5.14 0.87 14.91
CA TYR A 82 5.88 2.08 15.26
C TYR A 82 5.01 3.30 15.04
N GLU A 83 5.00 4.20 16.02
CA GLU A 83 4.47 5.54 15.91
C GLU A 83 5.57 6.50 15.45
N ILE A 84 5.30 7.21 14.37
CA ILE A 84 6.25 8.05 13.67
C ILE A 84 5.68 9.46 13.63
N GLU A 85 6.35 10.37 14.32
CA GLU A 85 6.00 11.78 14.37
C GLU A 85 6.85 12.57 13.36
N ILE A 86 6.17 13.24 12.43
CA ILE A 86 6.79 14.07 11.41
C ILE A 86 6.24 15.50 11.52
N HIS A 87 7.15 16.48 11.63
CA HIS A 87 6.80 17.89 11.67
C HIS A 87 6.47 18.44 10.27
N ALA A 88 5.88 19.64 10.21
CA ALA A 88 5.57 20.30 8.93
C ALA A 88 6.84 20.59 8.12
N SER A 89 7.93 20.97 8.79
CA SER A 89 9.27 20.95 8.23
C SER A 89 9.79 19.52 8.19
N LEU A 90 9.75 18.92 7.00
CA LEU A 90 10.26 17.57 6.78
C LEU A 90 11.79 17.52 6.99
N PRO A 91 12.32 16.43 7.56
CA PRO A 91 13.75 16.15 7.54
C PRO A 91 14.35 16.27 6.14
N PHE A 92 15.62 16.65 6.06
CA PHE A 92 16.31 16.84 4.79
C PHE A 92 16.23 15.58 3.92
N GLY A 93 15.80 15.74 2.67
CA GLY A 93 15.65 14.65 1.71
C GLY A 93 14.39 13.79 1.87
N LEU A 94 13.60 13.96 2.95
CA LEU A 94 12.34 13.25 3.13
C LEU A 94 11.21 13.93 2.35
N LYS A 95 10.46 13.14 1.58
CA LYS A 95 9.22 13.56 0.91
C LYS A 95 8.08 12.65 1.32
N LEU A 96 6.93 13.24 1.63
CA LEU A 96 5.69 12.49 1.82
C LEU A 96 4.84 12.60 0.55
N LEU A 97 4.40 11.44 0.05
CA LEU A 97 3.63 11.30 -1.16
C LEU A 97 2.25 10.73 -0.81
N ASP A 98 1.22 11.37 -1.36
CA ASP A 98 -0.15 10.86 -1.40
C ASP A 98 -0.29 10.02 -2.68
N PRO A 99 -0.39 8.68 -2.59
CA PRO A 99 -0.46 7.83 -3.76
C PRO A 99 -1.68 8.10 -4.63
N VAL A 100 -2.83 8.40 -4.02
CA VAL A 100 -4.07 8.68 -4.74
C VAL A 100 -3.88 9.91 -5.60
N LYS A 101 -3.35 11.00 -5.04
CA LYS A 101 -3.04 12.22 -5.81
C LYS A 101 -1.99 11.98 -6.89
N LYS A 102 -0.98 11.16 -6.62
CA LYS A 102 0.10 10.86 -7.58
C LYS A 102 -0.41 10.06 -8.77
N VAL A 103 -1.18 9.01 -8.52
CA VAL A 103 -1.76 8.17 -9.58
C VAL A 103 -2.80 8.96 -10.36
N ALA A 104 -3.75 9.63 -9.69
CA ALA A 104 -4.81 10.39 -10.35
C ALA A 104 -4.29 11.44 -11.34
N ARG A 105 -3.16 12.10 -11.02
CA ARG A 105 -2.51 13.08 -11.93
C ARG A 105 -1.87 12.45 -13.17
N ALA A 106 -1.53 11.15 -13.10
CA ALA A 106 -0.92 10.42 -14.21
C ALA A 106 -1.95 9.66 -15.06
N LEU A 107 -3.22 9.63 -14.63
CA LEU A 107 -4.27 8.93 -15.37
C LEU A 107 -4.59 9.65 -16.68
N PRO A 108 -4.80 8.90 -17.77
CA PRO A 108 -5.24 9.48 -19.03
C PRO A 108 -6.68 10.02 -18.93
N PRO A 109 -7.07 10.98 -19.80
CA PRO A 109 -8.46 11.41 -19.87
C PRO A 109 -9.36 10.25 -20.29
N PRO A 110 -10.66 10.28 -19.91
CA PRO A 110 -11.60 9.18 -20.15
C PRO A 110 -11.84 8.89 -21.64
N THR A 111 -11.44 9.79 -22.52
CA THR A 111 -11.51 9.65 -23.98
C THR A 111 -10.29 8.98 -24.60
N SER A 112 -9.29 8.60 -23.81
CA SER A 112 -8.05 8.01 -24.35
C SER A 112 -8.23 6.59 -24.82
N LEU A 113 -7.59 6.27 -25.94
CA LEU A 113 -7.49 4.90 -26.45
C LEU A 113 -6.48 4.12 -25.60
N GLY A 114 -6.98 3.25 -24.73
CA GLY A 114 -6.19 2.39 -23.84
C GLY A 114 -7.10 1.60 -22.90
N PRO A 115 -6.57 0.64 -22.14
CA PRO A 115 -7.38 -0.04 -21.12
C PRO A 115 -7.88 1.01 -20.12
N PRO A 116 -9.21 1.11 -19.89
CA PRO A 116 -9.74 2.03 -18.91
C PRO A 116 -9.25 1.60 -17.52
N TYR A 117 -8.88 2.57 -16.69
CA TYR A 117 -8.65 2.30 -15.27
C TYR A 117 -9.98 2.10 -14.52
N GLN A 118 -11.11 2.49 -15.11
CA GLN A 118 -12.42 2.13 -14.62
C GLN A 118 -12.63 0.62 -14.72
N HIS A 119 -13.32 0.03 -13.75
CA HIS A 119 -13.74 -1.37 -13.84
C HIS A 119 -15.02 -1.50 -14.65
N ASP A 120 -15.19 -2.68 -15.23
CA ASP A 120 -16.37 -3.11 -15.99
C ASP A 120 -17.14 -4.23 -15.29
N GLY A 121 -16.68 -4.69 -14.12
CA GLY A 121 -17.43 -5.59 -13.25
C GLY A 121 -18.54 -4.89 -12.47
N ILE A 122 -19.31 -5.68 -11.73
CA ILE A 122 -20.29 -5.20 -10.74
C ILE A 122 -19.58 -4.55 -9.52
N PRO A 123 -20.27 -3.76 -8.67
CA PRO A 123 -19.63 -3.04 -7.56
C PRO A 123 -18.79 -3.91 -6.62
N GLU A 124 -19.18 -5.18 -6.42
CA GLU A 124 -18.49 -6.17 -5.60
C GLU A 124 -17.09 -6.50 -6.11
N PHE A 125 -16.79 -6.22 -7.38
CA PHE A 125 -15.43 -6.31 -7.92
C PHE A 125 -14.43 -5.51 -7.07
N LEU A 126 -14.80 -4.31 -6.62
CA LEU A 126 -13.94 -3.49 -5.75
C LEU A 126 -13.73 -4.11 -4.38
N LEU A 127 -14.70 -4.88 -3.87
CA LEU A 127 -14.53 -5.66 -2.63
C LEU A 127 -13.48 -6.75 -2.83
N GLY A 128 -13.47 -7.40 -4.01
CA GLY A 128 -12.43 -8.35 -4.39
C GLY A 128 -11.04 -7.72 -4.48
N VAL A 129 -10.94 -6.49 -5.01
CA VAL A 129 -9.65 -5.77 -5.05
C VAL A 129 -9.19 -5.36 -3.66
N ALA A 130 -10.11 -4.89 -2.81
CA ALA A 130 -9.81 -4.47 -1.45
C ALA A 130 -9.46 -5.66 -0.55
N ASN A 131 -10.18 -6.77 -0.64
CA ASN A 131 -9.96 -7.96 0.18
C ASN A 131 -9.86 -9.24 -0.69
N PRO A 132 -8.77 -9.44 -1.42
CA PRO A 132 -8.64 -10.57 -2.33
C PRO A 132 -8.62 -11.93 -1.63
N ARG A 133 -8.34 -11.97 -0.31
CA ARG A 133 -8.32 -13.20 0.47
C ARG A 133 -9.73 -13.75 0.69
N ASP A 134 -10.66 -12.88 1.08
CA ASP A 134 -12.02 -13.31 1.45
C ASP A 134 -13.06 -13.02 0.34
N MET A 135 -12.73 -12.11 -0.57
CA MET A 135 -13.63 -11.61 -1.63
C MET A 135 -13.06 -11.85 -3.04
N GLY A 136 -12.00 -12.66 -3.16
CA GLY A 136 -11.30 -12.90 -4.42
C GLY A 136 -12.16 -13.46 -5.54
N GLN A 137 -13.27 -14.15 -5.23
CA GLN A 137 -14.23 -14.64 -6.22
C GLN A 137 -14.80 -13.54 -7.10
N PHE A 138 -14.92 -12.31 -6.61
CA PHE A 138 -15.44 -11.19 -7.40
C PHE A 138 -14.45 -10.71 -8.46
N LEU A 139 -13.16 -11.05 -8.35
CA LEU A 139 -12.14 -10.72 -9.36
C LEU A 139 -12.24 -11.60 -10.62
N THR A 140 -12.95 -12.72 -10.55
CA THR A 140 -13.06 -13.69 -11.66
C THR A 140 -14.46 -13.82 -12.23
N GLN A 141 -15.46 -13.13 -11.67
CA GLN A 141 -16.83 -13.15 -12.17
C GLN A 141 -16.92 -12.52 -13.56
N HIS A 142 -17.58 -13.21 -14.50
CA HIS A 142 -17.73 -12.68 -15.85
C HIS A 142 -18.48 -11.35 -15.86
N VAL A 143 -18.00 -10.43 -16.71
CA VAL A 143 -18.64 -9.14 -16.94
C VAL A 143 -20.03 -9.36 -17.56
N LEU A 144 -21.05 -8.75 -16.96
CA LEU A 144 -22.41 -8.79 -17.46
C LEU A 144 -22.47 -8.17 -18.86
N GLN A 145 -23.02 -8.92 -19.82
CA GLN A 145 -23.23 -8.46 -21.18
C GLN A 145 -24.71 -8.08 -21.39
N PRO A 146 -25.02 -7.10 -22.24
CA PRO A 146 -26.39 -6.82 -22.65
C PRO A 146 -27.03 -8.05 -23.31
N PRO A 147 -28.34 -8.31 -23.14
CA PRO A 147 -29.02 -9.51 -23.65
C PRO A 147 -28.89 -9.75 -25.16
N PHE A 148 -28.71 -8.68 -25.94
CA PHE A 148 -28.59 -8.73 -27.40
C PHE A 148 -27.16 -8.55 -27.91
N SER A 149 -26.17 -8.47 -27.01
CA SER A 149 -24.77 -8.33 -27.42
C SER A 149 -24.17 -9.72 -27.65
N GLU A 150 -23.46 -9.89 -28.77
CA GLU A 150 -22.62 -11.07 -29.05
C GLU A 150 -21.30 -11.06 -28.25
N GLY A 151 -21.21 -10.26 -27.19
CA GLY A 151 -20.02 -10.14 -26.37
C GLY A 151 -19.60 -11.47 -25.78
N THR A 152 -18.33 -11.84 -25.96
CA THR A 152 -17.77 -13.05 -25.36
C THR A 152 -17.64 -12.86 -23.84
N PRO A 153 -18.15 -13.78 -23.01
CA PRO A 153 -17.93 -13.75 -21.57
C PRO A 153 -16.43 -13.67 -21.25
N ARG A 154 -16.05 -12.71 -20.41
CA ARG A 154 -14.67 -12.49 -19.99
C ARG A 154 -14.59 -12.02 -18.55
N PRO A 155 -13.47 -12.24 -17.84
CA PRO A 155 -13.27 -11.66 -16.52
C PRO A 155 -13.21 -10.12 -16.60
N PRO A 156 -13.42 -9.42 -15.47
CA PRO A 156 -13.31 -7.98 -15.40
C PRO A 156 -11.84 -7.57 -15.50
N ASN A 157 -11.59 -6.38 -16.01
CA ASN A 157 -10.24 -5.88 -16.16
C ASN A 157 -9.71 -5.25 -14.86
N LEU A 158 -8.68 -5.84 -14.25
CA LEU A 158 -7.96 -5.22 -13.12
C LEU A 158 -6.68 -4.56 -13.59
N THR A 159 -6.73 -3.24 -13.80
CA THR A 159 -5.55 -2.44 -14.10
C THR A 159 -4.71 -2.17 -12.86
N LEU A 160 -3.42 -1.88 -13.07
CA LEU A 160 -2.50 -1.54 -11.98
C LEU A 160 -2.91 -0.24 -11.29
N GLU A 161 -3.42 0.71 -12.05
CA GLU A 161 -3.93 2.00 -11.63
C GLU A 161 -5.10 1.82 -10.66
N LEU A 162 -6.13 1.05 -11.06
CA LEU A 162 -7.29 0.77 -10.22
C LEU A 162 -6.89 0.05 -8.93
N GLU A 163 -6.09 -1.01 -9.07
CA GLU A 163 -5.62 -1.78 -7.92
C GLU A 163 -4.85 -0.89 -6.93
N THR A 164 -4.01 0.02 -7.44
CA THR A 164 -3.28 0.98 -6.63
C THR A 164 -4.22 1.95 -5.91
N LEU A 165 -5.20 2.53 -6.59
CA LEU A 165 -6.14 3.48 -5.99
C LEU A 165 -6.97 2.82 -4.87
N VAL A 166 -7.52 1.63 -5.14
CA VAL A 166 -8.33 0.90 -4.18
C VAL A 166 -7.52 0.52 -2.95
N ARG A 167 -6.31 -0.04 -3.14
CA ARG A 167 -5.45 -0.44 -2.01
C ARG A 167 -4.93 0.78 -1.24
N ALA A 168 -4.53 1.85 -1.92
CA ALA A 168 -4.08 3.07 -1.24
C ALA A 168 -5.17 3.64 -0.33
N LEU A 169 -6.45 3.61 -0.76
CA LEU A 169 -7.57 4.02 0.07
C LEU A 169 -7.85 3.03 1.21
N ARG A 170 -7.90 1.73 0.92
CA ARG A 170 -8.12 0.67 1.92
C ARG A 170 -7.11 0.75 3.06
N ASP A 171 -5.83 0.96 2.73
CA ASP A 171 -4.72 0.95 3.67
C ASP A 171 -4.44 2.33 4.29
N ALA A 172 -5.19 3.36 3.88
CA ALA A 172 -4.90 4.77 4.21
C ALA A 172 -3.41 5.11 3.97
N GLU A 173 -2.91 4.66 2.82
CA GLU A 173 -1.50 4.60 2.48
C GLU A 173 -0.92 5.99 2.22
N ILE A 174 0.23 6.26 2.83
CA ILE A 174 1.10 7.40 2.57
C ILE A 174 2.49 6.85 2.31
N LEU A 175 3.19 7.36 1.32
CA LEU A 175 4.55 6.91 1.03
C LEU A 175 5.57 7.96 1.46
N ALA A 176 6.53 7.54 2.27
CA ALA A 176 7.75 8.29 2.51
C ALA A 176 8.81 7.90 1.47
N GLN A 177 9.43 8.90 0.85
CA GLN A 177 10.60 8.75 0.00
C GLN A 177 11.78 9.45 0.68
N GLY A 178 12.88 8.72 0.89
CA GLY A 178 14.03 9.16 1.68
C GLY A 178 14.15 8.39 2.99
N ILE A 179 14.92 8.94 3.93
CA ILE A 179 15.13 8.34 5.25
C ILE A 179 14.20 9.02 6.24
N ILE A 180 13.47 8.23 7.03
CA ILE A 180 12.76 8.72 8.22
C ILE A 180 13.74 8.57 9.39
N PRO A 181 14.26 9.65 9.98
CA PRO A 181 15.24 9.56 11.05
C PRO A 181 14.71 8.86 12.30
N ALA A 182 15.60 8.22 13.07
CA ALA A 182 15.25 7.56 14.34
C ALA A 182 14.52 8.49 15.32
N ILE A 183 14.89 9.78 15.37
CA ILE A 183 14.25 10.79 16.24
C ILE A 183 12.75 11.01 15.93
N CYS A 184 12.28 10.62 14.75
CA CYS A 184 10.86 10.64 14.39
C CYS A 184 10.10 9.45 14.99
N VAL A 185 10.76 8.35 15.34
CA VAL A 185 10.13 7.18 15.97
C VAL A 185 9.92 7.49 17.45
N LYS A 186 8.66 7.57 17.89
CA LYS A 186 8.30 7.99 19.25
C LYS A 186 7.93 6.83 20.15
N ASN A 187 7.12 5.91 19.63
CA ASN A 187 6.63 4.77 20.37
C ASN A 187 6.74 3.50 19.53
N CYS A 188 6.95 2.37 20.21
CA CYS A 188 6.99 1.04 19.64
C CYS A 188 6.02 0.14 20.42
N PHE A 189 4.98 -0.35 19.74
CA PHE A 189 3.94 -1.18 20.35
C PHE A 189 4.10 -2.63 19.89
N GLY A 190 4.32 -3.54 20.84
CA GLY A 190 4.23 -4.97 20.58
C GLY A 190 2.80 -5.39 20.28
N VAL A 191 2.57 -6.08 19.16
CA VAL A 191 1.26 -6.57 18.74
C VAL A 191 1.28 -8.08 18.47
N TYR A 192 0.18 -8.72 18.83
CA TYR A 192 -0.09 -10.14 18.69
C TYR A 192 -1.60 -10.39 18.53
#